data_AF-K0B478-F1
#
_entry.id   AF-K0B478-F1
#
_cell.length_a   1.000
_cell.length_b   1.000
_cell.length_c   1.000
_cell.angle_alpha   90.00
_cell.angle_beta   90.00
_cell.angle_gamma   90.00
#
_symmetry.space_group_name_H-M   'P 1'
#
loop_
_entity.id
_entity.type
_entity.pdbx_description
1 polymer ?
#
loop_
_entity_poly.entity_id
_entity_poly.type
_entity_poly.pdbx_seq_one_letter_code
_entity_poly.pdbx_strand_id
1 'polypeptide(L)'
;MPLDKMANPEDFVPTHKSVVLHIQGTPVACIIDPQNNYDDVNDDPSLRASLTGFLNKDDEFGLLMGFQLKIKTDEQFLQFTVYPNEELIETLIFDERLFIINEKMDPLFSLKINTDQFVKTKSEFDKFQKMIE
;
A
#
# COMPACT_ATOMS: atom_id res chain seq x y z
N MET A 1 0.68 10.76 -11.88
CA MET A 1 2.02 10.78 -11.25
C MET A 1 3.07 10.63 -12.33
N PRO A 2 4.32 11.09 -12.11
CA PRO A 2 5.41 10.70 -13.00
C PRO A 2 5.54 9.17 -13.01
N LEU A 3 5.79 8.62 -14.19
CA LEU A 3 6.10 7.22 -14.39
C LEU A 3 7.61 7.06 -14.20
N ASP A 4 8.02 6.39 -13.13
CA ASP A 4 9.44 6.11 -12.91
C ASP A 4 9.80 4.78 -13.58
N LYS A 5 10.98 4.72 -14.21
CA LYS A 5 11.53 3.47 -14.74
C LYS A 5 12.31 2.77 -13.65
N MET A 6 12.03 1.50 -13.42
CA MET A 6 12.84 0.68 -12.54
C MET A 6 14.19 0.43 -13.20
N ALA A 7 15.27 0.92 -12.61
CA ALA A 7 16.60 0.85 -13.23
C ALA A 7 17.18 -0.58 -13.21
N ASN A 8 16.95 -1.32 -12.13
CA ASN A 8 17.31 -2.74 -11.99
C ASN A 8 16.13 -3.51 -11.37
N PRO A 9 15.58 -4.52 -12.07
CA PRO A 9 14.55 -5.38 -11.51
C PRO A 9 15.05 -6.30 -10.39
N GLU A 10 16.35 -6.42 -10.17
CA GLU A 10 16.90 -7.19 -9.03
C GLU A 10 16.93 -6.38 -7.73
N ASP A 11 16.94 -5.04 -7.83
CA ASP A 11 16.75 -4.13 -6.70
C ASP A 11 15.25 -4.07 -6.29
N PHE A 12 14.39 -4.74 -7.05
CA PHE A 12 12.98 -4.97 -6.72
C PHE A 12 12.89 -5.98 -5.58
N VAL A 13 12.64 -5.47 -4.37
CA VAL A 13 12.22 -6.30 -3.25
C VAL A 13 10.99 -5.65 -2.63
N PRO A 14 9.79 -6.29 -2.71
CA PRO A 14 8.67 -5.83 -1.91
C PRO A 14 9.11 -5.85 -0.45
N THR A 15 9.04 -4.70 0.23
CA THR A 15 9.51 -4.66 1.63
C THR A 15 8.53 -5.36 2.56
N HIS A 16 7.25 -5.37 2.20
CA HIS A 16 6.18 -5.98 2.99
C HIS A 16 5.18 -6.72 2.09
N LYS A 17 4.62 -7.81 2.63
CA LYS A 17 3.53 -8.55 1.98
C LYS A 17 2.20 -7.84 2.23
N SER A 18 1.23 -8.07 1.36
CA SER A 18 -0.14 -7.59 1.55
C SER A 18 -1.15 -8.70 1.27
N VAL A 19 -2.34 -8.59 1.87
CA VAL A 19 -3.42 -9.57 1.76
C VAL A 19 -4.77 -8.89 1.94
N VAL A 20 -5.82 -9.46 1.34
CA VAL A 20 -7.21 -9.10 1.64
C VAL A 20 -7.78 -10.11 2.65
N LEU A 21 -8.24 -9.62 3.79
CA LEU A 21 -8.97 -10.44 4.77
C LEU A 21 -10.46 -10.19 4.66
N HIS A 22 -11.28 -11.20 4.97
CA HIS A 22 -12.73 -11.07 5.01
C HIS A 22 -13.22 -11.11 6.45
N ILE A 23 -13.45 -9.94 7.05
CA ILE A 23 -13.93 -9.80 8.43
C ILE A 23 -15.45 -9.69 8.38
N GLN A 24 -16.16 -10.71 8.88
CA GLN A 24 -17.63 -10.76 8.87
C GLN A 24 -18.24 -10.58 7.47
N GLY A 25 -17.52 -11.01 6.42
CA GLY A 25 -17.94 -10.87 5.04
C GLY A 25 -17.54 -9.55 4.38
N THR A 26 -16.93 -8.62 5.12
CA THR A 26 -16.38 -7.37 4.56
C THR A 26 -14.91 -7.56 4.21
N PRO A 27 -14.50 -7.35 2.94
CA PRO A 27 -13.09 -7.39 2.57
C PRO A 27 -12.36 -6.17 3.15
N VAL A 28 -11.16 -6.40 3.71
CA VAL A 28 -10.29 -5.35 4.26
C VAL A 28 -8.87 -5.53 3.73
N ALA A 29 -8.22 -4.42 3.37
CA ALA A 29 -6.86 -4.42 2.86
C ALA A 29 -5.86 -4.44 4.03
N CYS A 30 -4.89 -5.37 3.98
CA CYS A 30 -3.90 -5.54 5.04
C CYS A 30 -2.46 -5.52 4.49
N ILE A 31 -1.57 -4.86 5.22
CA ILE A 31 -0.11 -5.04 5.12
C ILE A 31 0.31 -5.98 6.24
N ILE A 32 1.16 -6.95 5.91
CA ILE A 32 1.77 -7.85 6.89
C ILE A 32 3.12 -7.27 7.30
N ASP A 33 3.27 -6.95 8.57
CA ASP A 33 4.53 -6.55 9.18
C ASP A 33 4.91 -7.55 10.29
N PRO A 34 6.06 -8.25 10.19
CA PRO A 34 6.53 -9.12 11.27
C PRO A 34 6.95 -8.37 12.53
N GLN A 35 7.18 -7.05 12.46
CA GLN A 35 7.55 -6.23 13.61
C GLN A 35 6.30 -5.77 14.37
N ASN A 36 6.25 -6.04 15.67
CA ASN A 36 5.08 -5.76 16.49
C ASN A 36 5.19 -4.41 17.23
N ASN A 37 5.62 -3.35 16.53
CA ASN A 37 6.05 -2.08 17.15
C ASN A 37 5.02 -0.94 16.96
N TYR A 38 3.74 -1.22 17.22
CA TYR A 38 2.64 -0.26 16.96
C TYR A 38 1.94 0.25 18.22
N ASP A 39 2.35 -0.26 19.39
CA ASP A 39 1.74 0.08 20.68
C ASP A 39 1.85 1.59 20.98
N ASP A 40 2.97 2.22 20.61
CA ASP A 40 3.22 3.65 20.78
C ASP A 40 2.72 4.52 19.61
N VAL A 41 2.19 3.90 18.54
CA VAL A 41 1.65 4.60 17.36
C VAL A 41 0.15 4.88 17.53
N ASN A 42 -0.59 3.89 18.03
CA ASN A 42 -2.01 4.06 18.36
C ASN A 42 -2.10 5.10 19.47
N ASP A 43 -2.77 6.22 19.20
CA ASP A 43 -3.02 7.35 20.11
C ASP A 43 -1.93 8.43 20.20
N ASP A 44 -0.86 8.37 19.39
CA ASP A 44 0.12 9.46 19.33
C ASP A 44 -0.48 10.71 18.61
N PRO A 45 -0.61 11.88 19.29
CA PRO A 45 -1.16 13.10 18.68
C PRO A 45 -0.26 13.71 17.59
N SER A 46 1.02 13.34 17.56
CA SER A 46 1.98 13.74 16.52
C SER A 46 1.84 12.93 15.23
N LEU A 47 1.04 11.85 15.24
CA LEU A 47 0.94 10.90 14.12
C LEU A 47 0.60 11.60 12.81
N ARG A 48 1.51 11.45 11.85
CA ARG A 48 1.32 11.83 10.45
C ARG A 48 1.44 10.60 9.59
N ALA A 49 0.35 10.25 8.93
CA ALA A 49 0.38 9.21 7.91
C ALA A 49 0.14 9.81 6.52
N SER A 50 0.82 9.27 5.53
CA SER A 50 0.62 9.60 4.12
C SER A 50 0.69 8.34 3.28
N LEU A 51 -0.22 8.24 2.32
CA LEU A 51 -0.24 7.18 1.32
C LEU A 51 0.00 7.81 -0.04
N THR A 52 0.91 7.26 -0.83
CA THR A 52 1.25 7.77 -2.17
C THR A 52 1.29 6.60 -3.15
N GLY A 53 0.31 6.52 -4.05
CA GLY A 53 0.25 5.48 -5.09
C GLY A 53 1.06 5.87 -6.33
N PHE A 54 1.96 5.01 -6.80
CA PHE A 54 2.87 5.27 -7.92
C PHE A 54 2.69 4.23 -9.04
N LEU A 55 3.21 4.56 -10.22
CA LEU A 55 3.28 3.65 -11.37
C LEU A 55 4.74 3.46 -11.75
N ASN A 56 5.15 2.22 -11.93
CA ASN A 56 6.47 1.86 -12.43
C ASN A 56 6.33 1.14 -13.76
N LYS A 57 7.24 1.44 -14.68
CA LYS A 57 7.37 0.66 -15.91
C LYS A 57 8.67 -0.13 -15.86
N ASP A 58 8.54 -1.40 -16.15
CA ASP A 58 9.63 -2.34 -16.32
C ASP A 58 9.58 -2.95 -17.72
N ASP A 59 10.75 -3.23 -18.29
CA ASP A 59 10.86 -3.76 -19.65
C ASP A 59 10.50 -5.26 -19.72
N GLU A 60 10.60 -6.01 -18.61
CA GLU A 60 10.23 -7.43 -18.48
C GLU A 60 8.85 -7.62 -17.84
N PHE A 61 8.57 -6.92 -16.74
CA PHE A 61 7.33 -7.07 -15.96
C PHE A 61 6.19 -6.15 -16.40
N GLY A 62 6.45 -5.25 -17.36
CA GLY A 62 5.45 -4.33 -17.89
C GLY A 62 5.10 -3.17 -16.95
N LEU A 63 3.86 -2.71 -16.98
CA LEU A 63 3.39 -1.64 -16.10
C LEU A 63 2.97 -2.23 -14.75
N LEU A 64 3.51 -1.67 -13.67
CA LEU A 64 3.23 -2.05 -12.29
C LEU A 64 2.62 -0.88 -11.53
N MET A 65 1.58 -1.15 -10.75
CA MET A 65 1.04 -0.20 -9.78
C MET A 65 1.54 -0.54 -8.39
N GLY A 66 1.92 0.48 -7.62
CA GLY A 66 2.39 0.33 -6.27
C GLY A 66 1.92 1.48 -5.39
N PHE A 67 2.17 1.38 -4.10
CA PHE A 67 2.01 2.49 -3.19
C PHE A 67 3.03 2.48 -2.07
N GLN A 68 3.26 3.67 -1.54
CA GLN A 68 4.10 3.90 -0.39
C GLN A 68 3.25 4.45 0.76
N LEU A 69 3.22 3.72 1.87
CA LEU A 69 2.68 4.18 3.15
C LEU A 69 3.83 4.69 4.00
N LYS A 70 3.73 5.93 4.48
CA LYS A 70 4.65 6.51 5.47
C LYS A 70 3.86 6.83 6.72
N ILE A 71 4.28 6.29 7.85
CA ILE A 71 3.76 6.63 9.18
C ILE A 71 4.90 7.27 9.95
N LYS A 72 4.67 8.46 10.49
CA LYS A 72 5.65 9.21 11.25
C LYS A 72 5.05 9.67 12.57
N THR A 73 5.78 9.47 13.65
CA THR A 73 5.58 10.13 14.93
C THR A 73 6.83 10.93 15.29
N ASP A 74 6.87 11.53 16.48
CA ASP A 74 8.06 12.21 16.98
C ASP A 74 9.23 11.24 17.25
N GLU A 75 8.93 9.98 17.56
CA GLU A 75 9.92 8.97 17.96
C GLU A 75 10.30 8.01 16.84
N GLN A 76 9.41 7.80 15.86
CA GLN A 76 9.58 6.76 14.84
C GLN A 76 9.11 7.15 13.45
N PHE A 77 9.70 6.48 12.46
CA PHE A 77 9.33 6.59 11.06
C PHE A 77 9.26 5.19 10.44
N LEU A 78 8.08 4.83 9.95
CA LEU A 78 7.79 3.56 9.28
C LEU A 78 7.45 3.83 7.82
N GLN A 79 7.98 2.99 6.93
CA GLN A 79 7.75 3.11 5.49
C GLN A 79 7.52 1.74 4.86
N PHE A 80 6.37 1.59 4.21
CA PHE A 80 5.95 0.37 3.52
C PHE A 80 5.84 0.67 2.04
N THR A 81 6.54 -0.11 1.22
CA THR A 81 6.39 -0.08 -0.24
C THR A 81 5.72 -1.38 -0.65
N VAL A 82 4.50 -1.26 -1.18
CA VAL A 82 3.64 -2.40 -1.53
C VAL A 82 3.34 -2.33 -3.02
N TYR A 83 3.45 -3.46 -3.70
CA TYR A 83 2.96 -3.67 -5.06
C TYR A 83 1.70 -4.53 -4.98
N PRO A 84 0.53 -3.91 -4.82
CA PRO A 84 -0.71 -4.63 -4.58
C PRO A 84 -1.19 -5.33 -5.85
N ASN A 85 -1.94 -6.41 -5.66
CA ASN A 85 -2.75 -6.96 -6.74
C ASN A 85 -4.03 -6.12 -6.93
N GLU A 86 -4.78 -6.41 -8.00
CA GLU A 86 -6.01 -5.69 -8.33
C GLU A 86 -7.05 -5.76 -7.20
N GLU A 87 -7.23 -6.93 -6.58
CA GLU A 87 -8.19 -7.15 -5.49
C GLU A 87 -7.89 -6.27 -4.27
N LEU A 88 -6.62 -6.13 -3.88
CA LEU A 88 -6.22 -5.29 -2.75
C LEU A 88 -6.45 -3.80 -3.07
N ILE A 89 -6.17 -3.37 -4.30
CA ILE A 89 -6.43 -1.99 -4.75
C ILE A 89 -7.93 -1.68 -4.64
N GLU A 90 -8.77 -2.57 -5.14
CA GLU A 90 -10.23 -2.39 -5.11
C GLU A 90 -10.76 -2.35 -3.69
N THR A 91 -10.27 -3.25 -2.83
CA THR A 91 -10.60 -3.27 -1.41
C THR A 91 -10.20 -1.96 -0.71
N LEU A 92 -9.00 -1.45 -1.01
CA LEU A 92 -8.51 -0.19 -0.43
C LEU A 92 -9.38 1.01 -0.83
N ILE A 93 -9.80 1.06 -2.10
CA ILE A 93 -10.67 2.12 -2.62
C ILE A 93 -12.07 2.02 -2.00
N PHE A 94 -12.58 0.80 -1.81
CA PHE A 94 -13.93 0.55 -1.29
C PHE A 94 -14.06 0.83 0.21
N ASP A 95 -13.15 0.32 1.05
CA ASP A 95 -13.23 0.43 2.52
C ASP A 95 -12.56 1.72 3.06
N GLU A 96 -11.75 2.40 2.23
CA GLU A 96 -10.94 3.57 2.60
C GLU A 96 -10.04 3.35 3.83
N ARG A 97 -9.71 2.10 4.14
CA ARG A 97 -8.93 1.72 5.31
C ARG A 97 -7.86 0.71 4.96
N LEU A 98 -6.75 0.79 5.69
CA LEU A 98 -5.66 -0.15 5.61
C LEU A 98 -5.29 -0.59 7.01
N PHE A 99 -5.15 -1.89 7.17
CA PHE A 99 -4.74 -2.51 8.41
C PHE A 99 -3.28 -2.93 8.29
N ILE A 100 -2.54 -2.79 9.38
CA ILE A 100 -1.25 -3.47 9.55
C ILE A 100 -1.49 -4.62 10.51
N ILE A 101 -1.12 -5.82 10.09
CA ILE A 101 -1.30 -7.07 10.83
C ILE A 101 0.05 -7.76 11.01
N ASN A 102 0.18 -8.57 12.05
CA ASN A 102 1.32 -9.46 12.21
C ASN A 102 1.15 -10.76 11.38
N GLU A 103 2.16 -11.63 11.39
CA GLU A 103 2.10 -12.94 10.69
C GLU A 103 1.01 -13.89 11.23
N LYS A 104 0.51 -13.65 12.45
CA LYS A 104 -0.60 -14.40 13.05
C LYS A 104 -1.97 -13.81 12.71
N MET A 105 -2.00 -12.76 11.88
CA MET A 105 -3.20 -12.00 11.49
C MET A 105 -3.83 -11.20 12.63
N ASP A 106 -3.10 -10.96 13.72
CA ASP A 106 -3.57 -10.04 14.76
C ASP A 106 -3.46 -8.59 14.23
N PRO A 107 -4.51 -7.76 14.42
CA PRO A 107 -4.47 -6.36 14.02
C PRO A 107 -3.55 -5.57 14.93
N LEU A 108 -2.59 -4.86 14.34
CA LEU A 108 -1.63 -4.01 15.06
C LEU A 108 -2.03 -2.55 14.98
N PHE A 109 -2.42 -2.12 13.78
CA PHE A 109 -2.72 -0.72 13.50
C PHE A 109 -3.76 -0.63 12.38
N SER A 110 -4.54 0.45 12.38
CA SER A 110 -5.46 0.73 11.27
C SER A 110 -5.46 2.22 10.95
N LEU A 111 -5.51 2.54 9.67
CA LEU A 111 -5.48 3.91 9.18
C LEU A 111 -6.62 4.15 8.20
N LYS A 112 -7.33 5.27 8.37
CA LYS A 112 -8.20 5.80 7.32
C LYS A 112 -7.36 6.49 6.25
N ILE A 113 -7.59 6.14 4.99
CA ILE A 113 -6.82 6.62 3.85
C ILE A 113 -7.66 7.57 3.00
N ASN A 114 -7.02 8.59 2.42
CA ASN A 114 -7.58 9.35 1.33
C ASN A 114 -7.41 8.57 0.01
N THR A 115 -8.51 8.05 -0.52
CA THR A 115 -8.53 7.18 -1.71
C THR A 115 -8.53 7.97 -3.02
N ASP A 116 -8.77 9.28 -3.04
CA ASP A 116 -8.81 10.09 -4.28
C ASP A 116 -7.54 9.97 -5.10
N GLN A 117 -6.39 9.96 -4.42
CA GLN A 117 -5.08 9.79 -5.05
C GLN A 117 -4.95 8.37 -5.63
N PHE A 118 -5.50 7.38 -4.96
CA PHE A 118 -5.46 5.98 -5.38
C PHE A 118 -6.37 5.69 -6.57
N VAL A 119 -7.58 6.26 -6.56
CA VAL A 119 -8.51 6.21 -7.69
C VAL A 119 -7.88 6.83 -8.93
N LYS A 120 -7.17 7.97 -8.79
CA LYS A 120 -6.42 8.59 -9.88
C LYS A 120 -5.28 7.68 -10.37
N THR A 121 -4.50 7.10 -9.47
CA THR A 121 -3.41 6.19 -9.85
C THR A 121 -3.94 4.94 -10.56
N LYS A 122 -5.02 4.30 -10.08
CA LYS A 122 -5.68 3.17 -10.77
C LYS A 122 -6.20 3.59 -12.15
N SER A 123 -6.88 4.73 -12.24
CA SER A 123 -7.40 5.22 -13.52
C SER A 123 -6.29 5.46 -14.56
N GLU A 124 -5.11 5.94 -14.13
CA GLU A 124 -3.96 6.11 -15.03
C GLU A 124 -3.32 4.77 -15.39
N PHE A 125 -3.21 3.83 -14.43
CA PHE A 125 -2.77 2.47 -14.68
C PHE A 125 -3.60 1.81 -15.80
N ASP A 126 -4.93 1.82 -15.67
CA ASP A 126 -5.85 1.24 -16.64
C ASP A 126 -5.71 1.87 -18.04
N LYS A 127 -5.42 3.17 -18.11
CA LYS A 127 -5.17 3.88 -19.38
C LYS A 127 -3.87 3.42 -20.01
N PHE A 128 -2.77 3.39 -19.25
CA PHE A 128 -1.47 3.02 -19.78
C PHE A 128 -1.40 1.55 -20.15
N GLN A 129 -2.06 0.66 -19.41
CA GLN A 129 -2.14 -0.76 -19.74
C GLN A 129 -2.77 -0.97 -21.13
N LYS A 130 -3.87 -0.28 -21.43
CA LYS A 130 -4.52 -0.28 -22.76
C LYS A 130 -3.69 0.30 -23.90
N MET A 131 -2.64 1.07 -23.60
CA MET A 131 -1.73 1.61 -24.60
C MET A 131 -0.55 0.67 -24.90
N ILE A 132 -0.31 -0.31 -24.03
CA ILE A 132 0.78 -1.29 -24.15
C ILE A 132 0.25 -2.59 -24.80
N GLU A 133 -1.04 -2.88 -24.68
CA GLU A 133 -1.79 -3.89 -25.44
C GLU A 133 -1.98 -3.51 -26.92
#